data_AF-A0A2X0VMI4-F1
#
_entry.id   AF-A0A2X0VMI4-F1
#
_cell.length_a   1.000
_cell.length_b   1.000
_cell.length_c   1.000
_cell.angle_alpha   90.00
_cell.angle_beta   90.00
_cell.angle_gamma   90.00
#
_symmetry.space_group_name_H-M   'P 1'
#
loop_
_entity.id
_entity.type
_entity.pdbx_description
1 polymer ?
#
loop_
_entity_poly.entity_id
_entity_poly.type
_entity_poly.pdbx_seq_one_letter_code
_entity_poly.pdbx_strand_id
1 'polypeptide(L)'
;MVASSTALIALVGAAIALVWAWAWFGVGATARRVSVRLELGGGNAAAEMGRVVWPLMPLLSLLWFLTADLMVREARGLDTVGSLGFVIGVLALMGAVAVQALYFGGLPEWAYPGWMARRYYASHAGARERELGAHAVI
;
A
#
# COMPACT_ATOMS: atom_id res chain seq x y z
N MET A 1 8.32 22.74 19.19
CA MET A 1 8.91 22.13 17.96
C MET A 1 8.52 20.66 17.78
N VAL A 2 8.64 19.79 18.79
CA VAL A 2 8.35 18.34 18.70
C VAL A 2 6.94 17.99 18.17
N ALA A 3 5.91 18.75 18.55
CA ALA A 3 4.54 18.53 18.07
C ALA A 3 4.39 18.73 16.55
N SER A 4 5.16 19.66 15.95
CA SER A 4 5.11 19.93 14.52
C SER A 4 5.78 18.80 13.72
N SER A 5 6.91 18.28 14.21
CA SER A 5 7.59 17.14 13.58
C SER A 5 6.76 15.85 13.69
N THR A 6 6.17 15.58 14.85
CA THR A 6 5.28 14.42 15.04
C THR A 6 4.05 14.47 14.13
N ALA A 7 3.43 15.65 14.01
CA ALA A 7 2.29 15.84 13.12
C ALA A 7 2.66 15.61 11.65
N LEU A 8 3.86 16.02 11.24
CA LEU A 8 4.38 15.75 9.90
C LEU A 8 4.55 14.25 9.63
N ILE A 9 5.13 13.52 10.59
CA ILE A 9 5.32 12.05 10.53
C ILE A 9 3.95 11.35 10.36
N ALA A 10 2.95 11.74 11.15
CA ALA A 10 1.59 11.20 11.04
C ALA A 10 0.92 11.57 9.70
N LEU A 11 1.14 12.79 9.20
CA LEU A 11 0.60 13.25 7.92
C LEU A 11 1.20 12.47 6.75
N VAL A 12 2.50 12.16 6.77
CA VAL A 12 3.14 11.30 5.77
C VAL A 12 2.55 9.89 5.81
N GLY A 13 2.40 9.32 7.01
CA GLY A 13 1.72 8.02 7.18
C GLY A 13 0.31 8.01 6.60
N ALA A 14 -0.49 9.05 6.88
CA ALA A 14 -1.84 9.21 6.35
C ALA A 14 -1.85 9.35 4.82
N ALA A 15 -0.93 10.12 4.24
CA ALA A 15 -0.82 10.29 2.81
C ALA A 15 -0.51 8.95 2.10
N ILE A 16 0.41 8.15 2.65
CA ILE A 16 0.73 6.82 2.13
C ILE A 16 -0.51 5.91 2.18
N ALA A 17 -1.22 5.88 3.32
CA ALA A 17 -2.45 5.09 3.46
C ALA A 17 -3.54 5.52 2.48
N LEU A 18 -3.75 6.84 2.29
CA LEU A 18 -4.77 7.37 1.39
C LEU A 18 -4.45 7.04 -0.07
N VAL A 19 -3.20 7.18 -0.51
CA VAL A 19 -2.78 6.82 -1.86
C VAL A 19 -2.97 5.32 -2.09
N TRP A 20 -2.54 4.51 -1.13
CA TRP A 20 -2.72 3.06 -1.20
C TRP A 20 -4.20 2.68 -1.26
N ALA A 21 -5.03 3.22 -0.36
CA ALA A 21 -6.46 2.94 -0.32
C ALA A 21 -7.16 3.42 -1.59
N TRP A 22 -6.83 4.60 -2.11
CA TRP A 22 -7.37 5.11 -3.36
C TRP A 22 -7.09 4.17 -4.53
N ALA A 23 -5.85 3.70 -4.65
CA ALA A 23 -5.45 2.76 -5.69
C ALA A 23 -6.14 1.39 -5.49
N TRP A 24 -6.21 0.92 -4.24
CA TRP A 24 -6.77 -0.38 -3.87
C TRP A 24 -8.29 -0.48 -4.02
N PHE A 25 -9.02 0.56 -3.62
CA PHE A 25 -10.47 0.62 -3.79
C PHE A 25 -10.88 0.97 -5.24
N GLY A 26 -9.97 1.53 -6.04
CA GLY A 26 -10.29 1.94 -7.41
C GLY A 26 -11.38 3.01 -7.49
N VAL A 27 -11.40 3.96 -6.54
CA VAL A 27 -12.43 5.01 -6.47
C VAL A 27 -12.22 6.03 -7.60
N GLY A 28 -13.02 5.88 -8.65
CA GLY A 28 -13.02 6.74 -9.83
C GLY A 28 -12.23 6.15 -11.01
N ALA A 29 -12.51 6.67 -12.21
CA ALA A 29 -11.91 6.18 -13.45
C ALA A 29 -10.38 6.37 -13.50
N THR A 30 -9.85 7.38 -12.80
CA THR A 30 -8.40 7.60 -12.70
C THR A 30 -7.73 6.52 -11.84
N ALA A 31 -8.31 6.20 -10.68
CA ALA A 31 -7.81 5.15 -9.78
C ALA A 31 -7.77 3.79 -10.47
N ARG A 32 -8.85 3.42 -11.16
CA ARG A 32 -8.93 2.16 -11.91
C ARG A 32 -7.93 2.09 -13.05
N ARG A 33 -7.76 3.17 -13.83
CA ARG A 33 -6.77 3.22 -14.91
C ARG A 33 -5.34 3.12 -14.40
N VAL A 34 -5.01 3.83 -13.33
CA VAL A 34 -3.66 3.80 -12.73
C VAL A 34 -3.36 2.44 -12.13
N SER A 35 -4.29 1.87 -11.34
CA SER A 35 -4.12 0.57 -10.71
C SER A 35 -3.92 -0.57 -11.72
N VAL A 36 -4.68 -0.59 -12.82
CA VAL A 36 -4.50 -1.58 -13.89
C VAL A 36 -3.17 -1.41 -14.62
N ARG A 37 -2.74 -0.16 -14.90
CA ARG A 37 -1.42 0.09 -15.54
C ARG A 37 -0.24 -0.35 -14.68
N LEU A 38 -0.35 -0.25 -13.37
CA LEU A 38 0.69 -0.67 -12.43
C LEU A 38 0.90 -2.20 -12.42
N GLU A 39 -0.11 -2.98 -12.79
CA GLU A 39 -0.02 -4.44 -12.89
C GLU A 39 0.42 -4.91 -14.29
N LEU A 40 -0.01 -4.22 -15.35
CA LEU A 40 0.30 -4.58 -16.75
C LEU A 40 1.78 -4.42 -17.14
N GLY A 41 2.64 -3.91 -16.25
CA GLY A 41 4.09 -3.85 -16.45
C GLY A 41 4.82 -5.18 -16.35
N GLY A 42 4.12 -6.32 -16.31
CA GLY A 42 4.70 -7.65 -16.14
C GLY A 42 5.83 -7.95 -17.13
N GLY A 43 7.02 -8.28 -16.60
CA GLY A 43 8.21 -8.64 -17.38
C GLY A 43 9.41 -7.70 -17.22
N ASN A 44 9.24 -6.57 -16.51
CA ASN A 44 10.35 -5.66 -16.16
C ASN A 44 10.63 -5.67 -14.65
N ALA A 45 11.86 -5.29 -14.25
CA ALA A 45 12.27 -5.19 -12.85
C ALA A 45 11.37 -4.26 -12.01
N ALA A 46 10.73 -3.27 -12.65
CA ALA A 46 9.80 -2.36 -11.99
C ALA A 46 8.49 -3.05 -11.56
N ALA A 47 8.02 -4.05 -12.31
CA ALA A 47 6.86 -4.84 -11.94
C ALA A 47 7.16 -5.85 -10.82
N GLU A 48 8.36 -6.43 -10.79
CA GLU A 48 8.81 -7.25 -9.65
C GLU A 48 8.92 -6.41 -8.38
N MET A 49 9.49 -5.20 -8.47
CA MET A 49 9.46 -4.22 -7.38
C MET A 49 8.02 -3.88 -6.97
N GLY A 50 7.12 -3.65 -7.93
CA GLY A 50 5.70 -3.39 -7.66
C GLY A 50 5.03 -4.50 -6.87
N ARG A 51 5.33 -5.78 -7.15
CA ARG A 51 4.76 -6.93 -6.43
C ARG A 51 5.12 -6.96 -4.95
N VAL A 52 6.28 -6.40 -4.59
CA VAL A 52 6.73 -6.34 -3.20
C VAL A 52 6.27 -5.04 -2.53
N VAL A 53 6.44 -3.90 -3.20
CA VAL A 53 6.18 -2.59 -2.61
C VAL A 53 4.70 -2.36 -2.32
N TRP A 54 3.80 -2.77 -3.21
CA TRP A 54 2.37 -2.50 -3.05
C TRP A 54 1.75 -3.14 -1.79
N PRO A 55 2.01 -4.42 -1.49
CA PRO A 55 1.58 -5.02 -0.23
C PRO A 55 2.24 -4.44 1.02
N LEU A 56 3.43 -3.84 0.89
CA LEU A 56 4.17 -3.25 2.00
C LEU A 56 3.76 -1.81 2.34
N MET A 57 3.22 -1.04 1.39
CA MET A 57 2.74 0.33 1.59
C MET A 57 1.83 0.53 2.82
N PRO A 58 0.81 -0.30 3.09
CA PRO A 58 -0.03 -0.12 4.29
C PRO A 58 0.75 -0.38 5.58
N LEU A 59 1.69 -1.33 5.57
CA LEU A 59 2.58 -1.59 6.71
C LEU A 59 3.56 -0.44 6.93
N LEU A 60 4.05 0.17 5.85
CA LEU A 60 4.89 1.36 5.91
C LEU A 60 4.13 2.55 6.51
N SER A 61 2.86 2.74 6.13
CA SER A 61 2.00 3.75 6.75
C SER A 61 1.83 3.49 8.26
N LEU A 62 1.58 2.23 8.65
CA LEU A 62 1.48 1.84 10.05
C LEU A 62 2.78 2.13 10.82
N LEU A 63 3.94 1.86 10.20
CA LEU A 63 5.25 2.15 10.78
C LEU A 63 5.44 3.66 11.05
N TRP A 64 4.98 4.52 10.14
CA TRP A 64 4.99 5.98 10.35
C TRP A 64 4.16 6.39 11.57
N PHE A 65 2.97 5.82 11.75
CA PHE A 65 2.13 6.09 12.93
C PHE A 65 2.75 5.56 14.23
N LEU A 66 3.31 4.36 14.22
CA LEU A 66 3.97 3.77 15.38
C LEU A 66 5.21 4.57 15.79
N THR A 67 5.95 5.10 14.83
CA THR A 67 7.11 5.97 15.09
C THR A 67 6.67 7.29 15.71
N ALA A 68 5.57 7.89 15.22
CA ALA A 68 4.99 9.08 15.84
C ALA A 68 4.55 8.82 17.29
N ASP A 69 3.87 7.70 17.55
CA ASP A 69 3.44 7.29 18.89
C ASP A 69 4.64 7.09 19.83
N LEU A 70 5.70 6.43 19.35
CA LEU A 70 6.92 6.20 20.13
C LEU A 70 7.60 7.52 20.52
N MET A 71 7.74 8.46 19.59
CA MET A 71 8.28 9.80 19.87
C MET A 71 7.45 10.57 20.89
N VAL A 72 6.11 10.48 20.83
CA VAL A 72 5.21 11.14 21.78
C VAL A 72 5.32 10.53 23.17
N ARG A 73 5.40 9.20 23.27
CA ARG A 73 5.56 8.48 24.54
C ARG A 73 6.89 8.80 25.20
N GLU A 74 7.97 8.75 24.42
CA GLU A 74 9.32 9.08 24.88
C GLU A 74 9.38 10.53 25.38
N ALA A 75 8.83 11.49 24.62
CA ALA A 75 8.77 12.89 25.04
C ALA A 75 7.94 13.13 26.31
N ARG A 76 6.99 12.23 26.63
CA ARG A 76 6.16 12.29 27.84
C ARG A 76 6.71 11.44 28.99
N GLY A 77 7.85 10.77 28.82
CA GLY A 77 8.42 9.84 29.81
C GLY A 77 7.55 8.61 30.08
N LEU A 78 6.72 8.22 29.10
CA LEU A 78 5.86 7.04 29.18
C LEU A 78 6.61 5.79 28.73
N ASP A 79 6.13 4.61 29.16
CA ASP A 79 6.67 3.33 28.70
C ASP A 79 6.54 3.18 27.17
N THR A 80 7.64 2.81 26.54
CA THR A 80 7.81 2.64 25.09
C THR A 80 7.96 1.17 24.68
N VAL A 81 8.08 0.23 25.63
CA VAL A 81 8.33 -1.19 25.34
C VAL A 81 7.24 -1.78 24.43
N GLY A 82 5.98 -1.44 24.69
CA GLY A 82 4.85 -1.86 23.85
C GLY A 82 4.97 -1.34 22.41
N SER A 83 5.17 -0.04 22.23
CA SER A 83 5.30 0.59 20.90
C SER A 83 6.52 0.08 20.14
N LEU A 84 7.64 -0.14 20.83
CA LEU A 84 8.85 -0.74 20.27
C LEU A 84 8.58 -2.18 19.79
N GLY A 85 7.88 -2.99 20.60
CA GLY A 85 7.46 -4.33 20.23
C GLY A 85 6.58 -4.34 18.97
N PHE A 86 5.64 -3.40 18.85
CA PHE A 86 4.82 -3.24 17.65
C PHE A 86 5.66 -2.85 16.42
N VAL A 87 6.61 -1.92 16.57
CA VAL A 87 7.53 -1.55 15.47
C VAL A 87 8.31 -2.76 14.97
N ILE A 88 8.89 -3.54 15.88
CA ILE A 88 9.62 -4.77 15.54
C ILE A 88 8.70 -5.78 14.86
N GLY A 89 7.48 -5.97 15.39
CA GLY A 89 6.50 -6.87 14.81
C GLY A 89 6.09 -6.48 13.38
N VAL A 90 5.86 -5.19 13.13
CA VAL A 90 5.54 -4.68 11.78
C VAL A 90 6.72 -4.86 10.83
N LEU A 91 7.95 -4.58 11.26
CA LEU A 91 9.15 -4.79 10.45
C LEU A 91 9.35 -6.28 10.10
N ALA A 92 9.17 -7.17 11.07
CA ALA A 92 9.23 -8.61 10.84
C ALA A 92 8.16 -9.08 9.83
N LEU A 93 6.94 -8.56 9.96
CA LEU A 93 5.84 -8.83 9.02
C LEU A 93 6.16 -8.33 7.61
N MET A 94 6.74 -7.12 7.48
CA MET A 94 7.20 -6.60 6.20
C MET A 94 8.26 -7.50 5.56
N GLY A 95 9.22 -8.00 6.36
CA GLY A 95 10.21 -8.97 5.91
C GLY A 95 9.57 -10.27 5.42
N ALA A 96 8.62 -10.82 6.17
CA ALA A 96 7.90 -12.03 5.79
C ALA A 96 7.09 -11.85 4.49
N VAL A 97 6.41 -10.70 4.33
CA VAL A 97 5.68 -10.36 3.10
C VAL A 97 6.63 -10.24 1.91
N ALA A 98 7.79 -9.61 2.07
CA ALA A 98 8.79 -9.52 1.01
C ALA A 98 9.32 -10.89 0.60
N VAL A 99 9.63 -11.76 1.56
CA VAL A 99 10.08 -13.14 1.29
C VAL A 99 8.99 -13.93 0.57
N GLN A 100 7.74 -13.85 1.04
CA GLN A 100 6.59 -14.50 0.40
C GLN A 100 6.43 -14.03 -1.06
N ALA A 101 6.48 -12.72 -1.27
CA ALA A 101 6.29 -12.12 -2.59
C ALA A 101 7.39 -12.51 -3.59
N LEU A 102 8.64 -12.64 -3.12
CA LEU A 102 9.80 -12.94 -3.97
C LEU A 102 10.02 -14.44 -4.21
N TYR A 103 9.82 -15.28 -3.19
CA TYR A 103 10.25 -16.68 -3.23
C TYR A 103 9.11 -17.70 -3.31
N PHE A 104 7.88 -17.31 -2.97
CA PHE A 104 6.75 -18.24 -2.82
C PHE A 104 5.58 -17.96 -3.78
N GLY A 105 5.85 -17.30 -4.90
CA GLY A 105 4.86 -17.11 -5.98
C GLY A 105 3.93 -15.91 -5.80
N GLY A 106 4.33 -14.90 -5.02
CA GLY A 106 3.55 -13.67 -4.85
C GLY A 106 2.54 -13.73 -3.71
N LEU A 107 1.73 -12.68 -3.60
CA LEU A 107 0.60 -12.60 -2.67
C LEU A 107 -0.73 -12.83 -3.41
N PRO A 108 -1.84 -13.04 -2.66
CA PRO A 108 -3.17 -13.11 -3.28
C PRO A 108 -3.51 -11.84 -4.05
N GLU A 109 -4.37 -11.96 -5.05
CA GLU A 109 -4.78 -10.83 -5.90
C GLU A 109 -5.27 -9.60 -5.13
N TRP A 110 -5.97 -9.80 -4.01
CA TRP A 110 -6.49 -8.71 -3.17
C TRP A 110 -5.40 -7.87 -2.52
N ALA A 111 -4.14 -8.32 -2.46
CA ALA A 111 -3.05 -7.54 -1.91
C ALA A 111 -2.57 -6.42 -2.86
N TYR A 112 -3.03 -6.44 -4.12
CA TYR A 112 -2.60 -5.54 -5.18
C TYR A 112 -3.68 -4.51 -5.52
N PRO A 113 -3.29 -3.29 -5.91
CA PRO A 113 -4.24 -2.21 -6.13
C PRO A 113 -5.24 -2.47 -7.27
N GLY A 114 -4.87 -3.25 -8.30
CA GLY A 114 -5.76 -3.49 -9.45
C GLY A 114 -6.91 -4.46 -9.18
N TRP A 115 -6.94 -5.14 -8.04
CA TRP A 115 -7.90 -6.22 -7.76
C TRP A 115 -9.37 -5.76 -7.87
N MET A 116 -9.70 -4.60 -7.28
CA MET A 116 -11.06 -4.08 -7.28
C MET A 116 -11.44 -3.49 -8.63
N ALA A 117 -10.48 -2.88 -9.32
CA ALA A 117 -10.64 -2.41 -10.69
C ALA A 117 -10.96 -3.57 -11.65
N ARG A 118 -10.28 -4.72 -11.52
CA ARG A 118 -10.59 -5.94 -12.30
C ARG A 118 -12.00 -6.44 -12.03
N ARG A 119 -12.40 -6.56 -10.76
CA ARG A 119 -13.77 -6.96 -10.39
C ARG A 119 -14.82 -6.00 -10.93
N TYR A 120 -14.53 -4.70 -10.92
CA TYR A 120 -15.41 -3.68 -11.50
C TYR A 120 -15.53 -3.82 -13.02
N TYR A 121 -14.42 -3.94 -13.74
CA TYR A 121 -14.44 -4.08 -15.20
C TYR A 121 -15.02 -5.42 -15.67
N ALA A 122 -14.87 -6.49 -14.90
CA ALA A 122 -15.51 -7.78 -15.18
C ALA A 122 -17.04 -7.70 -15.11
N SER A 123 -17.59 -6.87 -14.22
CA SER A 123 -19.04 -6.65 -14.10
C SER A 123 -19.58 -5.52 -14.99
N HIS A 124 -18.71 -4.64 -15.50
CA HIS A 124 -19.08 -3.45 -16.27
C HIS A 124 -18.26 -3.31 -17.56
N ALA A 125 -18.52 -4.16 -18.55
CA ALA A 125 -17.82 -4.16 -19.83
C ALA A 125 -17.86 -2.79 -20.55
N GLY A 126 -19.00 -2.09 -20.52
CA GLY A 126 -19.11 -0.75 -21.11
C GLY A 126 -18.32 0.34 -20.36
N ALA A 127 -17.98 0.14 -19.08
CA ALA A 127 -17.08 1.04 -18.37
C ALA A 127 -15.61 0.74 -18.72
N ARG A 128 -15.26 -0.54 -18.91
CA ARG A 128 -13.95 -0.97 -19.39
C ARG A 128 -13.63 -0.35 -20.75
N GLU A 129 -14.54 -0.45 -21.71
CA GLU A 129 -14.32 0.11 -23.05
C GLU A 129 -14.17 1.64 -23.03
N ARG A 130 -14.99 2.32 -22.22
CA ARG A 130 -14.93 3.79 -22.09
C ARG A 130 -13.65 4.29 -21.40
N GLU A 131 -13.17 3.58 -20.38
CA GLU A 131 -12.03 4.03 -19.58
C GLU A 131 -10.68 3.54 -20.13
N LEU A 132 -10.61 2.31 -20.65
CA LEU A 132 -9.38 1.66 -21.09
C LEU A 132 -9.28 1.49 -22.61
N GLY A 133 -10.38 1.65 -23.35
CA GLY A 133 -10.46 1.39 -24.80
C GLY A 133 -10.89 -0.04 -25.11
N ALA A 134 -11.43 -0.25 -26.31
CA ALA A 134 -12.10 -1.49 -26.73
C ALA A 134 -11.22 -2.75 -26.70
N HIS A 135 -9.89 -2.64 -26.57
CA HIS A 135 -8.93 -3.75 -26.68
C HIS A 135 -7.92 -3.81 -25.53
N ALA A 136 -8.18 -3.13 -24.41
CA ALA A 136 -7.29 -3.21 -23.26
C ALA A 136 -7.34 -4.60 -22.64
N VAL A 137 -6.26 -5.37 -22.79
CA VAL A 137 -6.04 -6.64 -22.09
C VAL A 137 -5.80 -6.30 -20.61
N ILE A 138 -6.60 -6.89 -19.72
CA ILE A 138 -6.51 -6.78 -18.26
C ILE A 138 -6.35 -8.19 -17.72
#